data_AF-A0A962VGJ8-F1
#
_entry.id   AF-A0A962VGJ8-F1
#
_cell.length_a   1.000
_cell.length_b   1.000
_cell.length_c   1.000
_cell.angle_alpha   90.00
_cell.angle_beta   90.00
_cell.angle_gamma   90.00
#
_symmetry.space_group_name_H-M   'P 1'
#
loop_
_entity.id
_entity.type
_entity.pdbx_description
1 polymer ?
#
loop_
_entity_poly.entity_id
_entity_poly.type
_entity_poly.pdbx_seq_one_letter_code
_entity_poly.pdbx_strand_id
1 'polypeptide(L)' 'MSIIDLRSDTVTVPTPAMRQAMVTAEVGDDVYGEDPTVNRLEAMTADLLGFEAA' A
#
# COMPACT_ATOMS: atom_id res chain seq x y z
N MET A 1 -19.74 15.44 14.85
CA MET A 1 -20.08 14.15 15.50
C MET A 1 -19.26 13.08 14.80
N SER A 2 -18.32 12.42 15.48
CA SER A 2 -17.71 11.20 14.93
C SER A 2 -18.74 10.08 15.09
N ILE A 3 -19.13 9.45 13.99
CA ILE A 3 -20.07 8.33 13.99
C ILE A 3 -19.27 7.08 14.34
N ILE A 4 -19.75 6.30 15.32
CA ILE A 4 -19.21 4.96 15.57
C ILE A 4 -19.78 4.06 14.47
N ASP A 5 -18.95 3.76 13.48
CA ASP A 5 -19.33 3.00 12.30
C ASP A 5 -18.89 1.54 12.44
N LEU A 6 -19.86 0.65 12.70
CA LEU A 6 -19.64 -0.79 12.89
C LEU A 6 -20.06 -1.63 11.68
N ARG A 7 -20.26 -1.01 10.52
CA ARG A 7 -20.73 -1.72 9.32
C ARG A 7 -19.70 -2.71 8.79
N SER A 8 -18.42 -2.36 8.80
CA SER A 8 -17.29 -3.17 8.31
C SER A 8 -15.96 -2.51 8.66
N ASP A 9 -14.87 -3.27 8.70
CA ASP A 9 -13.49 -2.78 8.73
C ASP A 9 -13.08 -2.03 7.45
N THR A 10 -13.70 -2.33 6.30
CA THR A 10 -13.43 -1.64 5.02
C THR A 10 -13.71 -0.13 5.05
N VAL A 11 -14.40 0.39 6.07
CA VAL A 11 -14.64 1.83 6.25
C VAL A 11 -13.42 2.59 6.76
N THR A 12 -12.31 1.91 7.07
CA THR A 12 -11.05 2.56 7.48
C THR A 12 -10.60 3.57 6.43
N VAL A 13 -10.12 4.72 6.90
CA VAL A 13 -9.56 5.77 6.04
C VAL A 13 -8.04 5.87 6.24
N PRO A 14 -7.27 6.28 5.22
CA PRO A 14 -5.83 6.47 5.36
C PRO A 14 -5.47 7.45 6.47
N THR A 15 -4.56 7.03 7.35
CA THR A 15 -4.00 7.89 8.40
C THR A 15 -3.19 9.05 7.79
N PRO A 16 -2.90 10.13 8.53
CA PRO A 16 -2.06 11.21 8.02
C PRO A 16 -0.68 10.73 7.53
N ALA A 17 -0.05 9.80 8.25
CA ALA A 17 1.23 9.22 7.87
C ALA A 17 1.12 8.40 6.57
N MET A 18 0.05 7.61 6.40
CA MET A 18 -0.20 6.88 5.16
C MET A 18 -0.39 7.83 3.98
N ARG A 19 -1.16 8.91 4.17
CA ARG A 19 -1.34 9.95 3.13
C ARG A 19 -0.02 10.62 2.75
N GLN A 20 0.83 10.91 3.73
CA GLN A 20 2.15 11.49 3.47
C GLN A 20 3.02 10.53 2.67
N ALA A 21 3.08 9.25 3.07
CA ALA A 21 3.82 8.22 2.36
C ALA A 21 3.34 8.05 0.90
N MET A 22 2.03 8.09 0.66
CA MET A 22 1.45 8.03 -0.69
C MET A 22 1.87 9.25 -1.54
N VAL A 23 1.81 10.45 -0.97
CA VAL A 23 2.16 11.69 -1.69
C VAL A 23 3.64 11.76 -2.07
N THR A 24 4.52 11.16 -1.26
CA THR A 24 5.97 11.21 -1.48
C THR A 24 6.53 9.93 -2.10
N ALA A 25 5.69 8.97 -2.46
CA ALA A 25 6.14 7.72 -3.07
C ALA A 25 6.76 8.00 -4.45
N GLU A 26 7.89 7.35 -4.71
CA GLU A 26 8.42 7.26 -6.08
C GLU A 26 7.53 6.30 -6.87
N VAL A 27 7.11 6.72 -8.06
CA VAL A 27 6.18 5.98 -8.91
C VAL A 27 6.73 5.82 -10.32
N GLY A 28 6.25 4.82 -11.04
CA GLY A 28 6.64 4.51 -12.41
C GLY A 28 5.51 3.82 -13.18
N ASP A 29 5.79 3.32 -14.38
CA ASP A 29 4.81 2.52 -15.12
C ASP A 29 4.89 1.06 -14.68
N ASP A 30 3.85 0.61 -13.98
CA ASP A 30 3.76 -0.75 -13.45
C ASP A 30 3.68 -1.82 -14.55
N VAL A 31 3.12 -1.50 -15.73
CA VAL A 31 3.04 -2.45 -16.86
C VAL A 31 4.44 -2.81 -17.37
N TYR A 32 5.39 -1.88 -17.26
CA TYR A 32 6.80 -2.10 -17.61
C TYR A 32 7.65 -2.51 -16.39
N GLY A 33 7.07 -2.64 -15.19
CA GLY A 33 7.77 -2.98 -13.96
C GLY A 33 8.67 -1.85 -13.44
N GLU A 34 8.38 -0.61 -13.82
CA GLU A 34 9.22 0.56 -13.50
C GLU A 34 8.77 1.29 -12.23
N ASP A 35 7.70 0.87 -11.56
CA ASP A 35 7.26 1.48 -10.30
C ASP A 35 8.05 0.94 -9.10
N PRO A 36 8.96 1.74 -8.52
CA PRO A 36 9.82 1.27 -7.44
C PRO A 36 9.05 1.01 -6.14
N THR A 37 7.91 1.66 -5.93
CA THR A 37 7.10 1.47 -4.72
C THR A 37 6.29 0.18 -4.79
N VAL A 38 5.72 -0.14 -5.96
CA VAL A 38 5.04 -1.42 -6.20
C VAL A 38 6.02 -2.58 -6.06
N ASN A 39 7.14 -2.54 -6.78
CA ASN A 39 8.16 -3.60 -6.73
C ASN A 39 8.65 -3.88 -5.30
N ARG A 40 8.84 -2.82 -4.50
CA ARG A 40 9.25 -2.94 -3.10
C ARG A 40 8.16 -3.57 -2.24
N LEU A 41 6.89 -3.23 -2.46
CA LEU A 41 5.76 -3.84 -1.74
C LEU A 41 5.68 -5.34 -2.02
N GLU A 42 5.80 -5.74 -3.28
CA GLU A 42 5.74 -7.14 -3.70
C GLU A 42 6.91 -7.94 -3.14
N ALA A 43 8.15 -7.44 -3.29
CA ALA A 43 9.34 -8.08 -2.75
C ALA A 43 9.28 -8.25 -1.22
N MET A 44 8.84 -7.21 -0.50
CA MET A 44 8.66 -7.28 0.95
C MET A 44 7.60 -8.31 1.34
N THR A 45 6.51 -8.40 0.58
CA THR A 45 5.42 -9.33 0.87
C THR A 45 5.84 -10.77 0.57
N ALA A 46 6.56 -11.00 -0.53
CA ALA A 46 7.11 -12.29 -0.90
C ALA A 46 8.10 -12.80 0.15
N ASP A 47 9.03 -11.96 0.61
CA ASP A 47 9.97 -12.28 1.70
C ASP A 47 9.24 -12.60 3.01
N LEU A 48 8.28 -11.75 3.38
CA LEU A 48 7.51 -11.93 4.62
C LEU A 48 6.72 -13.25 4.65
N LEU A 49 6.21 -13.69 3.49
CA LEU A 49 5.37 -14.87 3.39
C LEU A 49 6.13 -16.12 2.91
N GLY A 50 7.40 -15.99 2.52
CA GLY A 50 8.24 -17.09 2.04
C GLY A 50 7.89 -17.57 0.62
N PHE A 51 7.42 -16.67 -0.25
CA PHE A 51 7.14 -16.93 -1.66
C PHE A 51 8.16 -16.24 -2.57
N GLU A 52 8.14 -16.59 -3.86
CA GLU A 52 8.86 -15.84 -4.88
C GLU A 52 8.12 -14.52 -5.15
N ALA A 53 8.89 -13.45 -5.43
CA ALA A 53 8.32 -12.17 -5.86
C ALA A 53 7.75 -12.28 -7.29
N ALA A 54 6.75 -11.43 -7.58
CA ALA A 54 6.02 -11.41 -8.86
C ALA A 54 6.88 -10.88 -10.03
#